data_AF-A0A941N4V9-F1
#
_entry.id   AF-A0A941N4V9-F1
#
_cell.length_a   1.000
_cell.length_b   1.000
_cell.length_c   1.000
_cell.angle_alpha   90.00
_cell.angle_beta   90.00
_cell.angle_gamma   90.00
#
_symmetry.space_group_name_H-M   'P 1'
#
loop_
_entity.id
_entity.type
_entity.pdbx_description
1 polymer ?
#
loop_
_entity_poly.entity_id
_entity_poly.type
_entity_poly.pdbx_seq_one_letter_code
_entity_poly.pdbx_strand_id
1 'polypeptide(L)'
;MDDWPTELERLVCQLQEDGPRRYAGWRDDVFMVIVCGPAKGMWARMAHAEPNDPAAAQRTMADYLRLVHEAVGLGYIRQADRATTFLDECLRFFIPFHLPQVESSLRGSVLAKVWNLAEGLAREPWLSEYVRIRLRSEIDLMRIEKQIEALLVPVLSPTRPAVWAGTYRILMLNLRDECEEFLPGEIYLAAPAVVCVRDRRHSTCLGILLQRNGATELLGEIDALPAYSDDTAAPLVEFTENAATIAGRRVELPCLGRPHTWVAAPTAGFVIASAVDSQRLWIVEAA
;
A
#
# COMPACT_ATOMS: atom_id res chain seq x y z
N MET A 1 5.96 -21.51 -25.61
CA MET A 1 4.88 -20.58 -25.17
C MET A 1 3.59 -20.99 -25.88
N ASP A 2 3.27 -22.28 -25.89
CA ASP A 2 2.71 -22.93 -27.09
C ASP A 2 1.22 -22.68 -27.38
N ASP A 3 0.59 -21.73 -26.66
CA ASP A 3 -0.83 -21.36 -26.79
C ASP A 3 -1.03 -19.87 -27.16
N TRP A 4 0.06 -19.13 -27.39
CA TRP A 4 -0.01 -17.73 -27.77
C TRP A 4 -0.13 -17.59 -29.30
N PRO A 5 -0.94 -16.65 -29.80
CA PRO A 5 -0.85 -16.20 -31.17
C PRO A 5 0.57 -15.73 -31.50
N THR A 6 1.07 -16.08 -32.68
CA THR A 6 2.42 -15.74 -33.15
C THR A 6 2.71 -14.24 -33.07
N GLU A 7 1.70 -13.39 -33.27
CA GLU A 7 1.81 -11.94 -33.13
C GLU A 7 2.15 -11.50 -31.71
N LEU A 8 1.54 -12.13 -30.70
CA LEU A 8 1.80 -11.80 -29.30
C LEU A 8 3.15 -12.35 -28.83
N GLU A 9 3.55 -13.53 -29.32
CA GLU A 9 4.90 -14.06 -29.08
C GLU A 9 5.98 -13.11 -29.63
N ARG A 10 5.78 -12.63 -30.87
CA ARG A 10 6.68 -11.64 -31.50
C ARG A 10 6.73 -10.35 -30.70
N LEU A 11 5.59 -9.87 -30.20
CA LEU A 11 5.53 -8.68 -29.36
C LEU A 11 6.30 -8.88 -28.04
N VAL A 12 6.16 -10.03 -27.38
CA VAL A 12 6.92 -10.33 -26.14
C VAL A 12 8.41 -10.28 -26.41
N CYS A 13 8.90 -10.96 -27.46
CA CYS A 13 10.32 -10.92 -27.83
C CYS A 13 10.79 -9.48 -28.10
N GLN A 14 10.00 -8.70 -28.83
CA GLN A 14 10.31 -7.29 -29.08
C GLN A 14 10.41 -6.49 -27.77
N LEU A 15 9.44 -6.63 -26.86
CA LEU A 15 9.44 -5.92 -25.58
C LEU A 15 10.64 -6.34 -24.70
N GLN A 16 11.03 -7.61 -24.70
CA GLN A 16 12.24 -8.07 -24.00
C GLN A 16 13.51 -7.43 -24.57
N GLU A 17 13.63 -7.34 -25.89
CA GLU A 17 14.78 -6.69 -26.53
C GLU A 17 14.82 -5.17 -26.28
N ASP A 18 13.66 -4.52 -26.26
CA ASP A 18 13.54 -3.07 -26.08
C ASP A 18 13.68 -2.63 -24.62
N GLY A 19 13.30 -3.48 -23.66
CA GLY A 19 13.38 -3.24 -22.23
C GLY A 19 14.73 -2.68 -21.76
N PRO A 20 15.86 -3.40 -21.91
CA PRO A 20 17.17 -2.94 -21.45
C PRO A 20 17.72 -1.76 -22.28
N ARG A 21 17.19 -1.54 -23.50
CA ARG A 21 17.56 -0.37 -24.32
C ARG A 21 16.89 0.91 -23.83
N ARG A 22 15.67 0.80 -23.28
CA ARG A 22 14.85 1.95 -22.87
C ARG A 22 14.96 2.26 -21.37
N TYR A 23 15.17 1.25 -20.53
CA TYR A 23 15.11 1.40 -19.07
C TYR A 23 16.35 0.84 -18.39
N ALA A 24 17.06 1.70 -17.63
CA ALA A 24 18.25 1.29 -16.89
C ALA A 24 17.97 0.27 -15.77
N GLY A 25 16.74 0.27 -15.23
CA GLY A 25 16.29 -0.65 -14.17
C GLY A 25 15.58 -1.89 -14.69
N TRP A 26 15.67 -2.19 -15.99
CA TRP A 26 14.95 -3.32 -16.60
C TRP A 26 15.28 -4.66 -15.94
N ARG A 27 14.24 -5.50 -15.77
CA ARG A 27 14.32 -6.82 -15.13
C ARG A 27 13.60 -7.86 -15.98
N ASP A 28 14.37 -8.54 -16.84
CA ASP A 28 13.84 -9.60 -17.73
C ASP A 28 13.13 -10.71 -16.96
N ASP A 29 13.69 -11.10 -15.82
CA ASP A 29 13.15 -12.14 -14.95
C ASP A 29 11.76 -11.78 -14.42
N VAL A 30 11.59 -10.53 -13.98
CA VAL A 30 10.33 -10.01 -13.46
C VAL A 30 9.28 -9.91 -14.57
N PHE A 31 9.66 -9.38 -15.73
CA PHE A 31 8.78 -9.28 -16.89
C PHE A 31 8.28 -10.68 -17.32
N MET A 32 9.19 -11.65 -17.43
CA MET A 32 8.84 -12.98 -17.90
C MET A 32 7.99 -13.79 -16.92
N VAL A 33 8.12 -13.56 -15.61
CA VAL A 33 7.21 -14.17 -14.63
C VAL A 33 5.76 -13.71 -14.85
N ILE A 34 5.55 -12.44 -15.19
CA ILE A 34 4.21 -11.92 -15.47
C ILE A 34 3.69 -12.47 -16.81
N VAL A 35 4.53 -12.46 -17.84
CA VAL A 35 4.18 -12.97 -19.19
C VAL A 35 3.81 -14.46 -19.15
N CYS A 36 4.63 -15.28 -18.50
CA CYS A 36 4.42 -16.73 -18.45
C CYS A 36 3.35 -17.17 -17.43
N GLY A 37 3.01 -16.32 -16.46
CA GLY A 37 1.99 -16.60 -15.44
C GLY A 37 0.69 -15.83 -15.69
N PRO A 38 0.45 -14.71 -14.98
CA PRO A 38 -0.80 -13.95 -15.08
C PRO A 38 -1.26 -13.63 -16.50
N ALA A 39 -0.34 -13.16 -17.36
CA ALA A 39 -0.65 -12.77 -18.73
C ALA A 39 -1.16 -13.97 -19.55
N LYS A 40 -0.49 -15.13 -19.46
CA LYS A 40 -0.95 -16.36 -20.10
C LYS A 40 -2.33 -16.80 -19.59
N GLY A 41 -2.56 -16.71 -18.28
CA GLY A 41 -3.86 -17.03 -17.68
C GLY A 41 -4.99 -16.10 -18.16
N MET A 42 -4.70 -14.81 -18.29
CA MET A 42 -5.62 -13.82 -18.83
C MET A 42 -5.96 -14.11 -20.30
N TRP A 43 -4.95 -14.39 -21.13
CA TRP A 43 -5.15 -14.75 -22.53
C TRP A 43 -6.08 -15.96 -22.70
N ALA A 44 -5.83 -17.05 -21.95
CA ALA A 44 -6.67 -18.25 -22.02
C ALA A 44 -8.14 -17.95 -21.69
N ARG A 45 -8.41 -17.08 -20.70
CA ARG A 45 -9.77 -16.66 -20.34
C ARG A 45 -10.43 -15.80 -21.44
N MET A 46 -9.70 -14.85 -22.01
CA MET A 46 -10.23 -13.99 -23.08
C MET A 46 -10.51 -14.78 -24.36
N ALA A 47 -9.60 -15.67 -24.76
CA ALA A 47 -9.78 -16.53 -25.93
C ALA A 47 -11.01 -17.44 -25.80
N HIS A 48 -11.33 -17.89 -24.57
CA HIS A 48 -12.54 -18.65 -24.31
C HIS A 48 -13.81 -17.78 -24.30
N ALA A 49 -13.74 -16.56 -23.76
CA ALA A 49 -14.88 -15.66 -23.66
C ALA A 49 -15.32 -15.10 -25.03
N GLU A 50 -14.40 -14.97 -25.99
CA GLU A 50 -14.63 -14.29 -27.27
C GLU A 50 -14.16 -15.10 -28.48
N PRO A 51 -14.76 -16.29 -28.74
CA PRO A 51 -14.35 -17.12 -29.88
C PRO A 51 -14.60 -16.44 -31.24
N ASN A 52 -15.49 -15.43 -31.29
CA ASN A 52 -15.91 -14.77 -32.52
C ASN A 52 -15.12 -13.49 -32.86
N ASP A 53 -14.32 -12.93 -31.94
CA ASP A 53 -13.47 -11.77 -32.20
C ASP A 53 -12.08 -11.92 -31.53
N PRO A 54 -11.25 -12.86 -32.03
CA PRO A 54 -9.90 -13.06 -31.51
C PRO A 54 -9.00 -11.83 -31.68
N ALA A 55 -9.29 -10.97 -32.66
CA ALA A 55 -8.52 -9.76 -32.92
C ALA A 55 -8.70 -8.71 -31.81
N ALA A 56 -9.91 -8.57 -31.25
CA ALA A 56 -10.13 -7.71 -30.09
C ALA A 56 -9.36 -8.20 -28.86
N ALA A 57 -9.43 -9.50 -28.54
CA ALA A 57 -8.68 -10.10 -27.45
C ALA A 57 -7.16 -9.90 -27.62
N GLN A 58 -6.63 -10.08 -28.83
CA GLN A 58 -5.21 -9.83 -29.14
C GLN A 58 -4.80 -8.38 -28.92
N ARG A 59 -5.63 -7.40 -29.35
CA ARG A 59 -5.34 -5.98 -29.11
C ARG A 59 -5.28 -5.65 -27.63
N THR A 60 -6.29 -6.07 -26.86
CA THR A 60 -6.31 -5.88 -25.39
C THR A 60 -5.09 -6.52 -24.73
N MET A 61 -4.70 -7.72 -25.16
CA MET A 61 -3.53 -8.41 -24.63
C MET A 61 -2.23 -7.67 -24.94
N ALA A 62 -2.08 -7.16 -26.17
CA ALA A 62 -0.94 -6.35 -26.57
C ALA A 62 -0.82 -5.07 -25.73
N ASP A 63 -1.95 -4.40 -25.45
CA ASP A 63 -1.96 -3.19 -24.63
C ASP A 63 -1.58 -3.50 -23.17
N TYR A 64 -2.12 -4.57 -22.59
CA TYR A 64 -1.73 -5.03 -21.27
C TYR A 64 -0.23 -5.34 -21.18
N LEU A 65 0.35 -6.04 -22.16
CA LEU A 65 1.77 -6.37 -22.17
C LEU A 65 2.68 -5.13 -22.26
N ARG A 66 2.26 -4.11 -23.01
CA ARG A 66 2.96 -2.82 -23.05
C ARG A 66 2.93 -2.11 -21.71
N LEU A 67 1.80 -2.14 -21.00
CA LEU A 67 1.69 -1.60 -19.64
C LEU A 67 2.58 -2.36 -18.65
N VAL A 68 2.64 -3.69 -18.73
CA VAL A 68 3.55 -4.50 -17.90
C VAL A 68 5.01 -4.15 -18.19
N HIS A 69 5.39 -4.04 -19.47
CA HIS A 69 6.74 -3.63 -19.87
C HIS A 69 7.08 -2.24 -19.33
N GLU A 70 6.18 -1.26 -19.46
CA GLU A 70 6.37 0.07 -18.89
C GLU A 70 6.51 0.01 -17.35
N ALA A 71 5.67 -0.76 -16.67
CA ALA A 71 5.70 -0.88 -15.21
C ALA A 71 6.99 -1.52 -14.68
N VAL A 72 7.51 -2.54 -15.37
CA VAL A 72 8.82 -3.13 -15.04
C VAL A 72 9.94 -2.13 -15.33
N GLY A 73 9.91 -1.46 -16.49
CA GLY A 73 10.91 -0.47 -16.88
C GLY A 73 11.01 0.72 -15.93
N LEU A 74 9.86 1.22 -15.45
CA LEU A 74 9.77 2.30 -14.47
C LEU A 74 10.01 1.84 -13.02
N GLY A 75 10.19 0.54 -12.78
CA GLY A 75 10.47 -0.01 -11.46
C GLY A 75 9.27 0.00 -10.50
N TYR A 76 8.05 0.04 -11.01
CA TYR A 76 6.82 -0.17 -10.22
C TYR A 76 6.66 -1.63 -9.79
N ILE A 77 7.21 -2.55 -10.59
CA ILE A 77 7.26 -3.98 -10.30
C ILE A 77 8.73 -4.37 -10.12
N ARG A 78 9.12 -4.70 -8.89
CA ARG A 78 10.55 -4.89 -8.54
C ARG A 78 10.93 -6.34 -8.24
N GLN A 79 9.96 -7.12 -7.81
CA GLN A 79 10.16 -8.47 -7.30
C GLN A 79 9.27 -9.44 -8.04
N ALA A 80 9.76 -10.65 -8.28
CA ALA A 80 9.04 -11.67 -9.03
C ALA A 80 7.96 -12.36 -8.19
N ASP A 81 8.16 -12.43 -6.88
CA ASP A 81 7.47 -13.30 -5.93
C ASP A 81 6.35 -12.62 -5.14
N ARG A 82 6.40 -11.29 -4.96
CA ARG A 82 5.36 -10.55 -4.24
C ARG A 82 5.06 -9.19 -4.89
N ALA A 83 3.80 -8.77 -4.78
CA ALA A 83 3.39 -7.42 -5.14
C ALA A 83 3.69 -6.44 -4.00
N THR A 84 4.35 -5.33 -4.32
CA THR A 84 4.80 -4.33 -3.31
C THR A 84 4.04 -3.01 -3.40
N THR A 85 3.13 -2.87 -4.37
CA THR A 85 2.30 -1.67 -4.55
C THR A 85 0.93 -2.05 -5.09
N PHE A 86 -0.05 -1.15 -5.01
CA PHE A 86 -1.36 -1.36 -5.61
C PHE A 86 -1.29 -1.52 -7.14
N LEU A 87 -0.41 -0.79 -7.83
CA LEU A 87 -0.21 -0.92 -9.28
C LEU A 87 0.33 -2.30 -9.66
N ASP A 88 1.30 -2.79 -8.89
CA ASP A 88 1.85 -4.13 -9.06
C ASP A 88 0.77 -5.20 -8.86
N GLU A 89 -0.04 -5.07 -7.80
CA GLU A 89 -1.16 -5.97 -7.53
C GLU A 89 -2.22 -5.94 -8.64
N CYS A 90 -2.54 -4.75 -9.17
CA CYS A 90 -3.44 -4.59 -10.30
C CYS A 90 -2.94 -5.34 -11.54
N LEU A 91 -1.66 -5.18 -11.89
CA LEU A 91 -1.10 -5.77 -13.09
C LEU A 91 -0.89 -7.29 -12.96
N ARG A 92 -0.57 -7.79 -11.77
CA ARG A 92 -0.33 -9.23 -11.53
C ARG A 92 -1.60 -10.02 -11.28
N PHE A 93 -2.59 -9.44 -10.63
CA PHE A 93 -3.73 -10.20 -10.12
C PHE A 93 -5.05 -9.65 -10.64
N PHE A 94 -5.37 -8.38 -10.36
CA PHE A 94 -6.72 -7.88 -10.63
C PHE A 94 -7.06 -7.77 -12.12
N ILE A 95 -6.19 -7.16 -12.92
CA ILE A 95 -6.40 -7.04 -14.37
C ILE A 95 -6.45 -8.43 -15.02
N PRO A 96 -5.45 -9.33 -14.82
CA PRO A 96 -5.48 -10.68 -15.40
C PRO A 96 -6.70 -11.52 -15.05
N PHE A 97 -7.28 -11.29 -13.87
CA PHE A 97 -8.42 -12.07 -13.37
C PHE A 97 -9.77 -11.47 -13.79
N HIS A 98 -9.94 -10.15 -13.69
CA HIS A 98 -11.22 -9.49 -13.87
C HIS A 98 -11.42 -8.87 -15.25
N LEU A 99 -10.37 -8.45 -15.95
CA LEU A 99 -10.53 -7.83 -17.28
C LEU A 99 -11.20 -8.74 -18.32
N PRO A 100 -10.97 -10.07 -18.35
CA PRO A 100 -11.70 -10.96 -19.26
C PRO A 100 -13.23 -10.94 -19.06
N GLN A 101 -13.71 -10.52 -17.90
CA GLN A 101 -15.14 -10.44 -17.56
C GLN A 101 -15.76 -9.10 -17.99
N VAL A 102 -14.94 -8.12 -18.36
CA VAL A 102 -15.37 -6.82 -18.89
C VAL A 102 -15.72 -6.97 -20.38
N GLU A 103 -16.75 -6.25 -20.84
CA GLU A 103 -17.11 -6.15 -22.26
C GLU A 103 -15.90 -5.72 -23.11
N SER A 104 -15.62 -6.40 -24.22
CA SER A 104 -14.45 -6.13 -25.09
C SER A 104 -14.30 -4.65 -25.46
N SER A 105 -15.42 -3.99 -25.78
CA SER A 105 -15.46 -2.57 -26.16
C SER A 105 -14.94 -1.64 -25.06
N LEU A 106 -14.98 -2.06 -23.79
CA LEU A 106 -14.62 -1.27 -22.61
C LEU A 106 -13.25 -1.65 -22.03
N ARG A 107 -12.66 -2.79 -22.39
CA ARG A 107 -11.40 -3.27 -21.77
C ARG A 107 -10.24 -2.28 -21.90
N GLY A 108 -10.09 -1.65 -23.06
CA GLY A 108 -9.03 -0.66 -23.28
C GLY A 108 -9.18 0.57 -22.37
N SER A 109 -10.41 1.09 -22.20
CA SER A 109 -10.66 2.23 -21.32
C SER A 109 -10.51 1.87 -19.85
N VAL A 110 -10.88 0.64 -19.45
CA VAL A 110 -10.64 0.11 -18.11
C VAL A 110 -9.15 -0.03 -17.81
N LEU A 111 -8.35 -0.59 -18.73
CA LEU A 111 -6.89 -0.67 -18.56
C LEU A 111 -6.27 0.70 -18.32
N ALA A 112 -6.60 1.68 -19.18
CA ALA A 112 -6.10 3.05 -19.03
C ALA A 112 -6.54 3.69 -17.70
N LYS A 113 -7.79 3.47 -17.28
CA LYS A 113 -8.31 3.97 -16.00
C LYS A 113 -7.56 3.37 -14.81
N VAL A 114 -7.40 2.05 -14.77
CA VAL A 114 -6.70 1.36 -13.68
C VAL A 114 -5.24 1.81 -13.62
N TRP A 115 -4.57 1.92 -14.77
CA TRP A 115 -3.21 2.45 -14.85
C TRP A 115 -3.11 3.84 -14.24
N ASN A 116 -3.90 4.80 -14.73
CA ASN A 116 -3.83 6.19 -14.28
C ASN A 116 -4.11 6.34 -12.78
N LEU A 117 -5.09 5.59 -12.25
CA LEU A 117 -5.41 5.61 -10.82
C LEU A 117 -4.25 5.03 -9.99
N ALA A 118 -3.76 3.85 -10.37
CA ALA A 118 -2.74 3.16 -9.60
C ALA A 118 -1.35 3.85 -9.71
N GLU A 119 -1.01 4.42 -10.86
CA GLU A 119 0.15 5.29 -11.03
C GLU A 119 0.04 6.57 -10.19
N GLY A 120 -1.14 7.19 -10.17
CA GLY A 120 -1.42 8.35 -9.31
C GLY A 120 -1.20 8.03 -7.83
N LEU A 121 -1.69 6.88 -7.37
CA LEU A 121 -1.47 6.39 -6.00
C LEU A 121 -0.01 6.07 -5.72
N ALA A 122 0.75 5.58 -6.71
CA ALA A 122 2.17 5.25 -6.52
C ALA A 122 3.04 6.49 -6.21
N ARG A 123 2.55 7.71 -6.47
CA ARG A 123 3.22 8.96 -6.09
C ARG A 123 3.17 9.23 -4.59
N GLU A 124 2.19 8.64 -3.90
CA GLU A 124 1.98 8.74 -2.46
C GLU A 124 2.03 7.32 -1.87
N PRO A 125 3.23 6.78 -1.54
CA PRO A 125 3.42 5.36 -1.22
C PRO A 125 2.47 4.84 -0.12
N TRP A 126 2.16 5.66 0.87
CA TRP A 126 1.24 5.29 1.95
C TRP A 126 -0.21 5.10 1.46
N LEU A 127 -0.66 5.89 0.47
CA LEU A 127 -2.00 5.74 -0.13
C LEU A 127 -2.08 4.45 -0.96
N SER A 128 -1.02 4.16 -1.73
CA SER A 128 -0.91 2.91 -2.47
C SER A 128 -1.04 1.71 -1.54
N GLU A 129 -0.29 1.69 -0.43
CA GLU A 129 -0.37 0.61 0.56
C GLU A 129 -1.73 0.55 1.25
N TYR A 130 -2.29 1.68 1.65
CA TYR A 130 -3.62 1.73 2.26
C TYR A 130 -4.69 1.14 1.34
N VAL A 131 -4.72 1.54 0.06
CA VAL A 131 -5.68 1.01 -0.93
C VAL A 131 -5.44 -0.48 -1.16
N ARG A 132 -4.19 -0.90 -1.33
CA ARG A 132 -3.79 -2.31 -1.52
C ARG A 132 -4.33 -3.21 -0.40
N ILE A 133 -4.16 -2.79 0.85
CA ILE A 133 -4.61 -3.54 2.03
C ILE A 133 -6.14 -3.58 2.12
N ARG A 134 -6.82 -2.50 1.75
CA ARG A 134 -8.28 -2.38 1.91
C ARG A 134 -9.07 -3.05 0.80
N LEU A 135 -8.53 -3.12 -0.41
CA LEU A 135 -9.25 -3.60 -1.59
C LEU A 135 -9.09 -5.11 -1.84
N ARG A 136 -8.35 -5.83 -0.97
CA ARG A 136 -7.80 -7.20 -1.07
C ARG A 136 -8.56 -8.28 -1.89
N SER A 137 -9.89 -8.26 -2.01
CA SER A 137 -10.61 -9.31 -2.76
C SER A 137 -11.92 -8.93 -3.45
N GLU A 138 -12.46 -7.73 -3.22
CA GLU A 138 -13.75 -7.31 -3.78
C GLU A 138 -13.60 -6.22 -4.84
N ILE A 139 -12.67 -6.42 -5.78
CA ILE A 139 -12.42 -5.43 -6.83
C ILE A 139 -13.41 -5.60 -7.98
N ASP A 140 -14.03 -4.48 -8.37
CA ASP A 140 -14.77 -4.35 -9.61
C ASP A 140 -14.05 -3.32 -10.47
N LEU A 141 -13.35 -3.77 -11.53
CA LEU A 141 -12.58 -2.87 -12.39
C LEU A 141 -13.44 -1.77 -13.04
N MET A 142 -14.75 -1.99 -13.21
CA MET A 142 -15.67 -0.98 -13.75
C MET A 142 -16.01 0.09 -12.72
N ARG A 143 -15.89 -0.22 -11.42
CA ARG A 143 -16.21 0.68 -10.30
C ARG A 143 -14.98 1.09 -9.49
N ILE A 144 -13.79 0.67 -9.90
CA ILE A 144 -12.53 0.85 -9.15
C ILE A 144 -12.30 2.28 -8.67
N GLU A 145 -12.63 3.27 -9.51
CA GLU A 145 -12.54 4.69 -9.17
C GLU A 145 -13.41 5.05 -7.96
N LYS A 146 -14.68 4.65 -7.98
CA LYS A 146 -15.61 4.88 -6.87
C LYS A 146 -15.23 4.08 -5.62
N GLN A 147 -14.69 2.88 -5.79
CA GLN A 147 -14.23 2.06 -4.67
C GLN A 147 -13.02 2.71 -4.00
N ILE A 148 -12.03 3.15 -4.77
CA ILE A 148 -10.87 3.88 -4.26
C ILE A 148 -11.31 5.20 -3.62
N GLU A 149 -12.17 5.98 -4.26
CA GLU A 149 -12.71 7.22 -3.71
C GLU A 149 -13.38 6.99 -2.34
N ALA A 150 -14.26 5.99 -2.24
CA ALA A 150 -14.93 5.66 -0.99
C ALA A 150 -13.96 5.27 0.13
N LEU A 151 -12.84 4.60 -0.21
CA LEU A 151 -11.78 4.26 0.73
C LEU A 151 -10.96 5.49 1.16
N LEU A 152 -10.68 6.40 0.23
CA LEU A 152 -9.78 7.52 0.44
C LEU A 152 -10.45 8.74 1.09
N VAL A 153 -11.73 8.99 0.82
CA VAL A 153 -12.46 10.13 1.39
C VAL A 153 -12.32 10.23 2.91
N PRO A 154 -12.51 9.14 3.70
CA PRO A 154 -12.38 9.21 5.16
C PRO A 154 -10.97 9.57 5.64
N VAL A 155 -9.93 9.13 4.93
CA VAL A 155 -8.52 9.31 5.35
C VAL A 155 -7.90 10.61 4.85
N LEU A 156 -8.42 11.16 3.75
CA LEU A 156 -7.99 12.44 3.19
C LEU A 156 -8.84 13.63 3.66
N SER A 157 -9.94 13.37 4.38
CA SER A 157 -10.79 14.43 4.91
C SER A 157 -10.01 15.34 5.87
N PRO A 158 -10.09 16.67 5.73
CA PRO A 158 -9.42 17.60 6.64
C PRO A 158 -9.82 17.31 8.09
N THR A 159 -8.83 17.04 8.93
CA THR A 159 -9.03 16.84 10.36
C THR A 159 -8.87 18.18 11.07
N ARG A 160 -9.67 18.43 12.12
CA ARG A 160 -9.49 19.63 12.95
C ARG A 160 -8.09 19.60 13.58
N PRO A 161 -7.37 20.73 13.68
CA PRO A 161 -6.10 20.77 14.39
C PRO A 161 -6.22 20.26 15.82
N ALA A 162 -5.18 19.61 16.31
CA ALA A 162 -5.13 19.08 17.67
C ALA A 162 -5.05 20.19 18.74
N VAL A 163 -5.75 20.00 19.85
CA VAL A 163 -5.67 20.89 21.00
C VAL A 163 -4.99 20.17 22.17
N TRP A 164 -3.68 20.38 22.30
CA TRP A 164 -2.84 19.79 23.36
C TRP A 164 -3.17 20.32 24.78
N ALA A 165 -3.94 21.40 24.89
CA ALA A 165 -4.46 21.91 26.16
C ALA A 165 -5.76 21.20 26.61
N GLY A 166 -6.17 20.12 25.94
CA GLY A 166 -7.40 19.37 26.20
C GLY A 166 -7.22 18.13 27.09
N THR A 167 -8.29 17.34 27.19
CA THR A 167 -8.22 15.98 27.74
C THR A 167 -7.53 15.05 26.75
N TYR A 168 -6.88 14.02 27.27
CA TYR A 168 -6.24 12.99 26.46
C TYR A 168 -7.05 11.70 26.48
N ARG A 169 -7.13 11.04 25.34
CA ARG A 169 -7.61 9.66 25.23
C ARG A 169 -6.42 8.74 25.02
N ILE A 170 -6.51 7.55 25.58
CA ILE A 170 -5.44 6.56 25.53
C ILE A 170 -5.99 5.31 24.87
N LEU A 171 -5.31 4.87 23.84
CA LEU A 171 -5.53 3.59 23.18
C LEU A 171 -4.29 2.74 23.35
N MET A 172 -4.48 1.45 23.59
CA MET A 172 -3.42 0.47 23.65
C MET A 172 -3.64 -0.53 22.51
N LEU A 173 -2.72 -0.57 21.55
CA LEU A 173 -2.75 -1.54 20.47
C LEU A 173 -1.86 -2.73 20.83
N ASN A 174 -2.37 -3.95 20.64
CA ASN A 174 -1.60 -5.17 20.80
C ASN A 174 -1.12 -5.65 19.42
N LEU A 175 0.18 -5.54 19.15
CA LEU A 175 0.74 -5.89 17.83
C LEU A 175 0.83 -7.40 17.61
N ARG A 176 0.71 -8.19 18.69
CA ARG A 176 0.64 -9.66 18.62
C ARG A 176 -0.52 -10.14 17.77
N ASP A 177 -1.60 -9.36 17.69
CA ASP A 177 -2.81 -9.75 16.97
C ASP A 177 -2.55 -9.86 15.45
N GLU A 178 -1.53 -9.18 14.92
CA GLU A 178 -1.09 -9.29 13.52
C GLU A 178 0.15 -10.17 13.35
N CYS A 179 1.12 -10.07 14.26
CA CYS A 179 2.37 -10.81 14.17
C CYS A 179 2.83 -11.24 15.56
N GLU A 180 2.79 -12.55 15.81
CA GLU A 180 2.91 -13.13 17.16
C GLU A 180 4.22 -12.75 17.87
N GLU A 181 5.31 -12.70 17.12
CA GLU A 181 6.66 -12.40 17.64
C GLU A 181 7.06 -10.92 17.47
N PHE A 182 6.14 -10.07 17.00
CA PHE A 182 6.46 -8.69 16.67
C PHE A 182 6.91 -7.89 17.88
N LEU A 183 8.08 -7.27 17.80
CA LEU A 183 8.64 -6.44 18.86
C LEU A 183 8.92 -5.03 18.34
N PRO A 184 8.09 -4.04 18.72
CA PRO A 184 8.20 -2.68 18.21
C PRO A 184 9.57 -2.05 18.51
N GLY A 185 10.27 -1.71 17.43
CA GLY A 185 11.53 -0.97 17.38
C GLY A 185 11.26 0.46 16.97
N GLU A 186 11.91 0.93 15.91
CA GLU A 186 11.74 2.30 15.39
C GLU A 186 10.27 2.62 15.06
N ILE A 187 9.79 3.78 15.53
CA ILE A 187 8.46 4.32 15.24
C ILE A 187 8.64 5.67 14.56
N TYR A 188 8.02 5.86 13.41
CA TYR A 188 8.09 7.11 12.65
C TYR A 188 6.81 7.38 11.87
N LEU A 189 6.58 8.63 11.49
CA LEU A 189 5.48 8.99 10.61
C LEU A 189 5.87 8.69 9.16
N ALA A 190 4.98 8.06 8.41
CA ALA A 190 5.09 7.94 6.95
C ALA A 190 4.18 8.93 6.21
N ALA A 191 3.18 9.44 6.91
CA ALA A 191 2.28 10.52 6.50
C ALA A 191 1.71 11.19 7.77
N PRO A 192 1.01 12.34 7.67
CA PRO A 192 0.50 13.04 8.85
C PRO A 192 -0.30 12.18 9.84
N ALA A 193 -1.03 11.18 9.34
CA ALA A 193 -1.84 10.26 10.13
C ALA A 193 -1.43 8.79 9.95
N VAL A 194 -0.27 8.50 9.37
CA VAL A 194 0.20 7.12 9.17
C VAL A 194 1.52 6.91 9.91
N VAL A 195 1.56 5.92 10.79
CA VAL A 195 2.74 5.54 11.55
C VAL A 195 3.28 4.22 11.00
N CYS A 196 4.58 4.16 10.77
CA CYS A 196 5.31 2.92 10.54
C CYS A 196 5.99 2.49 11.84
N VAL A 197 5.87 1.21 12.16
CA VAL A 197 6.52 0.57 13.30
C VAL A 197 7.36 -0.57 12.77
N ARG A 198 8.68 -0.49 12.93
CA ARG A 198 9.60 -1.54 12.50
C ARG A 198 9.77 -2.57 13.59
N ASP A 199 9.88 -3.83 13.20
CA ASP A 199 10.31 -4.88 14.11
C ASP A 199 11.80 -4.72 14.46
N ARG A 200 12.19 -5.04 15.71
CA ARG A 200 13.61 -4.98 16.15
C ARG A 200 14.46 -6.15 15.66
N ARG A 201 13.84 -7.29 15.39
CA ARG A 201 14.47 -8.58 15.10
C ARG A 201 14.34 -8.95 13.63
N HIS A 202 13.27 -8.52 12.99
CA HIS A 202 12.93 -8.88 11.61
C HIS A 202 12.82 -7.66 10.71
N SER A 203 12.77 -7.88 9.39
CA SER A 203 12.55 -6.82 8.40
C SER A 203 11.09 -6.38 8.27
N THR A 204 10.21 -6.87 9.14
CA THR A 204 8.77 -6.60 9.13
C THR A 204 8.49 -5.17 9.58
N CYS A 205 7.53 -4.52 8.93
CA CYS A 205 7.02 -3.22 9.32
C CYS A 205 5.49 -3.27 9.38
N LEU A 206 4.92 -2.73 10.47
CA LEU A 206 3.48 -2.58 10.62
C LEU A 206 3.07 -1.13 10.35
N GLY A 207 1.99 -0.97 9.60
CA GLY A 207 1.36 0.33 9.34
C GLY A 207 0.22 0.57 10.32
N ILE A 208 0.09 1.80 10.82
CA ILE A 208 -1.02 2.21 11.68
C ILE A 208 -1.62 3.49 11.12
N LEU A 209 -2.94 3.49 10.92
CA LEU A 209 -3.69 4.67 10.57
C LEU A 209 -4.25 5.32 11.84
N LEU A 210 -3.73 6.50 12.16
CA LEU A 210 -4.18 7.31 13.28
C LEU A 210 -5.53 7.94 12.92
N GLN A 211 -6.55 7.59 13.69
CA GLN A 211 -7.87 8.19 13.57
C GLN A 211 -8.38 8.61 14.93
N ARG A 212 -9.03 9.78 14.94
CA ARG A 212 -9.62 10.35 16.14
C ARG A 212 -10.77 9.52 16.66
N ASN A 213 -11.13 9.80 17.90
CA ASN A 213 -12.16 9.15 18.64
C ASN A 213 -11.91 7.64 18.87
N GLY A 214 -10.65 7.25 19.01
CA GLY A 214 -10.27 5.85 19.20
C GLY A 214 -10.53 4.94 18.00
N ALA A 215 -10.76 5.52 16.81
CA ALA A 215 -10.90 4.76 15.56
C ALA A 215 -9.55 4.36 14.94
N THR A 216 -8.44 4.65 15.63
CA THR A 216 -7.09 4.30 15.16
C THR A 216 -7.01 2.80 14.88
N GLU A 217 -6.44 2.46 13.73
CA GLU A 217 -6.51 1.11 13.18
C GLU A 217 -5.13 0.62 12.73
N LEU A 218 -4.90 -0.68 12.89
CA LEU A 218 -3.74 -1.39 12.38
C LEU A 218 -3.99 -1.75 10.90
N LEU A 219 -3.11 -1.31 10.02
CA LEU A 219 -3.15 -1.64 8.59
C LEU A 219 -2.56 -3.05 8.31
N GLY A 220 -1.85 -3.62 9.27
CA GLY A 220 -1.12 -4.87 9.13
C GLY A 220 0.29 -4.67 8.58
N GLU A 221 0.87 -5.72 8.00
CA GLU A 221 2.21 -5.69 7.41
C GLU A 221 2.25 -4.86 6.13
N ILE A 222 3.18 -3.91 6.09
CA ILE A 222 3.44 -3.02 4.96
C ILE A 222 4.93 -3.00 4.65
N ASP A 223 5.29 -2.62 3.42
CA ASP A 223 6.68 -2.28 3.13
C ASP A 223 7.07 -0.99 3.89
N ALA A 224 8.34 -0.91 4.30
CA ALA A 224 8.81 0.24 5.05
C ALA A 224 8.72 1.51 4.19
N LEU A 225 7.85 2.43 4.60
CA LEU A 225 7.64 3.70 3.91
C LEU A 225 8.73 4.72 4.29
N PRO A 226 8.99 5.75 3.45
CA PRO A 226 9.87 6.86 3.81
C PRO A 226 9.36 7.61 5.04
N ALA A 227 10.28 8.15 5.85
CA ALA A 227 9.92 9.00 6.98
C ALA A 227 9.37 10.35 6.49
N TYR A 228 8.25 10.76 7.07
CA TYR A 228 7.61 12.05 6.91
C TYR A 228 8.04 12.98 8.05
N SER A 229 8.40 14.21 7.70
CA SER A 229 8.66 15.28 8.67
C SER A 229 7.43 16.18 8.74
N ASP A 230 6.85 16.31 9.93
CA ASP A 230 5.82 17.33 10.19
C ASP A 230 6.52 18.62 10.60
N ASP A 231 6.33 19.70 9.84
CA ASP A 231 6.91 21.02 10.14
C ASP A 231 6.19 21.70 11.32
N THR A 232 5.07 21.14 11.79
CA THR A 232 4.36 21.63 12.96
C THR A 232 5.17 21.34 14.22
N ALA A 233 5.30 22.34 15.08
CA ALA A 233 6.00 22.20 16.35
C ALA A 233 5.38 21.05 17.19
N ALA A 234 6.18 20.02 17.44
CA ALA A 234 5.79 18.93 18.32
C ALA A 234 5.55 19.45 19.75
N PRO A 235 4.56 18.91 20.49
CA PRO A 235 4.42 19.20 21.91
C PRO A 235 5.67 18.72 22.65
N LEU A 236 6.00 19.37 23.77
CA LEU A 236 6.99 18.83 24.69
C LEU A 236 6.44 17.53 25.29
N VAL A 237 7.19 16.44 25.12
CA VAL A 237 6.84 15.11 25.65
C VAL A 237 7.99 14.59 26.51
N GLU A 238 7.68 14.24 27.74
CA GLU A 238 8.61 13.61 28.67
C GLU A 238 8.00 12.31 29.21
N PHE A 239 8.69 11.20 29.06
CA PHE A 239 8.21 9.91 29.57
C PHE A 239 8.79 9.60 30.95
N THR A 240 7.94 9.03 31.78
CA THR A 240 8.27 8.32 33.02
C THR A 240 7.84 6.87 32.90
N GLU A 241 8.07 6.04 33.92
CA GLU A 241 7.84 4.59 33.85
C GLU A 241 6.39 4.19 33.51
N ASN A 242 5.39 4.92 33.98
CA ASN A 242 3.98 4.59 33.66
C ASN A 242 3.15 5.82 33.32
N ALA A 243 3.80 6.88 32.83
CA ALA A 243 3.10 8.10 32.44
C ALA A 243 3.96 8.93 31.48
N ALA A 244 3.31 9.79 30.71
CA ALA A 244 3.95 10.84 29.93
C ALA A 244 3.46 12.22 30.39
N THR A 245 4.35 13.20 30.42
CA THR A 245 3.99 14.61 30.51
C THR A 245 3.96 15.18 29.09
N ILE A 246 2.78 15.53 28.60
CA ILE A 246 2.55 16.05 27.24
C ILE A 246 2.00 17.46 27.35
N ALA A 247 2.72 18.44 26.79
CA ALA A 247 2.39 19.87 26.91
C ALA A 247 2.13 20.29 28.37
N GLY A 248 2.96 19.81 29.30
CA GLY A 248 2.87 20.11 30.74
C GLY A 248 1.78 19.35 31.49
N ARG A 249 1.05 18.41 30.86
CA ARG A 249 0.01 17.61 31.50
C ARG A 249 0.40 16.15 31.61
N ARG A 250 0.21 15.58 32.78
CA ARG A 250 0.49 14.17 33.05
C ARG A 250 -0.64 13.28 32.51
N VAL A 251 -0.26 12.24 31.77
CA VAL A 251 -1.13 11.22 31.19
C VAL A 251 -0.63 9.85 31.65
N GLU A 252 -1.48 9.08 32.32
CA GLU A 252 -1.11 7.75 32.84
C GLU A 252 -1.09 6.71 31.72
N LEU A 253 0.04 6.01 31.55
CA LEU A 253 0.26 4.99 30.53
C LEU A 253 0.46 3.64 31.24
N PRO A 254 -0.63 2.94 31.61
CA PRO A 254 -0.54 1.75 32.44
C PRO A 254 0.26 0.67 31.72
N CYS A 255 1.15 0.02 32.47
CA CYS A 255 2.02 -1.07 32.01
C CYS A 255 3.06 -0.69 30.95
N LEU A 256 3.36 0.61 30.76
CA LEU A 256 4.42 1.04 29.86
C LEU A 256 5.78 0.54 30.36
N GLY A 257 6.09 0.70 31.65
CA GLY A 257 7.43 0.42 32.15
C GLY A 257 8.48 1.34 31.50
N ARG A 258 9.59 0.79 31.04
CA ARG A 258 10.64 1.60 30.42
C ARG A 258 10.28 1.97 28.97
N PRO A 259 10.09 3.27 28.63
CA PRO A 259 9.86 3.68 27.25
C PRO A 259 11.08 3.33 26.39
N HIS A 260 10.83 2.81 25.19
CA HIS A 260 11.88 2.46 24.24
C HIS A 260 12.04 3.52 23.16
N THR A 261 10.95 3.80 22.43
CA THR A 261 10.90 4.83 21.41
C THR A 261 9.50 5.44 21.36
N TRP A 262 9.39 6.60 20.74
CA TRP A 262 8.13 7.30 20.58
C TRP A 262 8.20 8.26 19.38
N VAL A 263 7.03 8.66 18.89
CA VAL A 263 6.87 9.70 17.89
C VAL A 263 5.65 10.56 18.23
N ALA A 264 5.71 11.84 17.89
CA ALA A 264 4.54 12.73 17.93
C ALA A 264 4.07 13.02 16.50
N ALA A 265 2.76 12.99 16.29
CA ALA A 265 2.07 13.50 15.11
C ALA A 265 1.36 14.80 15.50
N PRO A 266 2.05 15.96 15.54
CA PRO A 266 1.50 17.19 16.07
C PRO A 266 0.23 17.64 15.33
N THR A 267 0.23 17.56 14.00
CA THR A 267 -0.93 17.94 13.19
C THR A 267 -2.14 17.04 13.44
N ALA A 268 -1.93 15.71 13.51
CA ALA A 268 -3.01 14.76 13.73
C ALA A 268 -3.48 14.73 15.20
N GLY A 269 -2.62 15.10 16.14
CA GLY A 269 -2.90 15.15 17.57
C GLY A 269 -2.58 13.88 18.32
N PHE A 270 -1.49 13.20 17.96
CA PHE A 270 -1.14 11.92 18.56
C PHE A 270 0.28 11.89 19.11
N VAL A 271 0.49 11.15 20.19
CA VAL A 271 1.80 10.70 20.66
C VAL A 271 1.74 9.18 20.76
N ILE A 272 2.68 8.50 20.11
CA ILE A 272 2.76 7.04 20.08
C ILE A 272 4.05 6.63 20.77
N ALA A 273 3.98 5.63 21.65
CA ALA A 273 5.14 5.10 22.35
C ALA A 273 5.12 3.58 22.41
N SER A 274 6.31 2.98 22.45
CA SER A 274 6.52 1.58 22.78
C SER A 274 7.38 1.43 24.03
N ALA A 275 7.35 0.24 24.63
CA ALA A 275 8.20 -0.14 25.74
C ALA A 275 9.23 -1.20 25.32
N VAL A 276 10.33 -1.30 26.07
CA VAL A 276 11.46 -2.17 25.73
C VAL A 276 11.07 -3.64 25.58
N ASP A 277 10.18 -4.14 26.44
CA ASP A 277 9.81 -5.56 26.50
C ASP A 277 8.31 -5.79 26.25
N SER A 278 7.68 -4.89 25.48
CA SER A 278 6.26 -4.96 25.16
C SER A 278 6.02 -5.10 23.67
N GLN A 279 5.01 -5.89 23.31
CA GLN A 279 4.46 -5.97 21.95
C GLN A 279 3.28 -5.00 21.77
N ARG A 280 3.17 -4.00 22.64
CA ARG A 280 2.07 -3.04 22.65
C ARG A 280 2.55 -1.65 22.29
N LEU A 281 1.64 -0.88 21.73
CA LEU A 281 1.80 0.56 21.52
C LEU A 281 0.79 1.30 22.38
N TRP A 282 1.27 2.37 23.00
CA TRP A 282 0.44 3.35 23.69
C TRP A 282 0.25 4.53 22.75
N ILE A 283 -0.99 4.81 22.43
CA ILE A 283 -1.40 5.90 21.54
C ILE A 283 -2.19 6.89 22.38
N VAL A 284 -1.63 8.08 22.55
CA VAL A 284 -2.27 9.19 23.24
C VAL A 284 -2.83 10.16 22.22
N GLU A 285 -4.14 10.33 22.21
CA GLU A 285 -4.88 11.24 21.34
C GLU A 285 -5.24 12.52 22.11
N ALA A 286 -4.86 13.67 21.56
CA ALA A 286 -5.31 14.99 22.02
C ALA A 286 -6.71 15.32 21.48
N ALA A 287 -7.45 16.15 22.22
CA ALA A 287 -8.80 16.59 21.86
C ALA A 287 -8.88 17.32 20.50
#